data_AF-A0A6P0PUU6-F1
#
_entry.id   AF-A0A6P0PUU6-F1
#
_cell.length_a   1.000
_cell.length_b   1.000
_cell.length_c   1.000
_cell.angle_alpha   90.00
_cell.angle_beta   90.00
_cell.angle_gamma   90.00
#
_symmetry.space_group_name_H-M   'P 1'
#
loop_
_entity.id
_entity.type
_entity.pdbx_description
1 polymer ?
#
loop_
_entity_poly.entity_id
_entity_poly.type
_entity_poly.pdbx_seq_one_letter_code
_entity_poly.pdbx_strand_id
1 'polypeptide(L)' 'LIEFSVQSVTAGIDALGEVTIRLRHDERVYSGYAASTDIIVASAQAYVNALNRLYSAMQNGKLGNDPELSIGSRAGV' A
#
# COMPACT_ATOMS: atom_id res chain seq x y z
N LEU A 1 -6.76 -1.48 10.68
CA LEU A 1 -7.31 -0.29 10.00
C LEU A 1 -7.41 0.82 11.04
N ILE A 2 -6.93 2.02 10.75
CA ILE A 2 -7.02 3.17 11.69
C ILE A 2 -7.84 4.34 11.15
N GLU A 3 -7.96 4.46 9.83
CA GLU A 3 -8.79 5.49 9.20
C GLU A 3 -9.40 4.94 7.92
N PHE A 4 -10.68 5.22 7.74
CA PHE A 4 -11.42 5.01 6.51
C PHE A 4 -12.26 6.26 6.29
N SER A 5 -12.00 6.97 5.20
CA SER A 5 -12.68 8.21 4.85
C SER A 5 -13.14 8.13 3.41
N VAL A 6 -14.39 8.53 3.18
CA VAL A 6 -14.99 8.63 1.85
C VAL A 6 -15.46 10.06 1.66
N GLN A 7 -15.08 10.67 0.54
CA GLN A 7 -15.45 12.03 0.18
C GLN A 7 -16.04 12.05 -1.22
N SER A 8 -17.10 12.84 -1.43
CA SER A 8 -17.64 13.09 -2.76
C SER A 8 -16.94 14.32 -3.33
N VAL A 9 -16.24 14.17 -4.45
CA VAL A 9 -15.51 15.26 -5.12
C VAL A 9 -16.45 16.03 -6.04
N THR A 10 -17.37 15.33 -6.70
CA THR A 10 -18.35 15.92 -7.63
C THR A 10 -19.78 15.63 -7.18
N ALA A 11 -20.74 16.36 -7.75
CA ALA A 11 -22.17 16.20 -7.49
C ALA A 11 -22.88 15.58 -8.71
N GLY A 12 -23.99 14.89 -8.47
CA GLY A 12 -24.79 14.22 -9.50
C GLY A 12 -24.73 12.70 -9.40
N ILE A 13 -25.43 12.01 -10.31
CA ILE A 13 -25.47 10.54 -10.36
C ILE A 13 -24.11 9.91 -10.68
N ASP A 14 -23.24 10.66 -11.37
CA ASP A 14 -21.87 10.26 -11.72
C ASP A 14 -20.85 10.90 -10.76
N ALA A 15 -21.24 11.08 -9.50
CA ALA A 15 -20.37 11.64 -8.49
C ALA A 15 -19.11 10.78 -8.33
N LEU A 16 -17.94 11.42 -8.40
CA LEU A 16 -16.67 10.79 -8.14
C LEU A 16 -16.48 10.70 -6.63
N GLY A 17 -16.40 9.47 -6.12
CA GLY A 17 -16.08 9.20 -4.74
C GLY A 17 -14.60 8.94 -4.55
N GLU A 18 -13.98 9.72 -3.69
CA GLU A 18 -12.63 9.55 -3.21
C GLU A 18 -12.62 8.74 -1.93
N VAL A 19 -11.76 7.71 -1.86
CA VAL A 19 -11.61 6.85 -0.69
C VAL A 19 -10.16 6.90 -0.22
N THR A 20 -9.99 7.22 1.05
CA THR A 20 -8.70 7.21 1.75
C THR A 20 -8.74 6.15 2.85
N ILE A 21 -7.74 5.26 2.83
CA ILE A 21 -7.57 4.19 3.82
C ILE A 21 -6.21 4.33 4.47
N ARG A 22 -6.16 4.28 5.80
CA ARG A 22 -4.91 4.25 6.56
C ARG A 22 -4.82 3.00 7.42
N LEU A 23 -3.74 2.26 7.22
CA LEU A 23 -3.37 1.08 7.98
C LEU A 23 -2.23 1.46 8.93
N ARG A 24 -2.31 1.02 10.17
CA ARG A 24 -1.19 1.05 11.10
C ARG A 24 -0.63 -0.36 11.23
N HIS A 25 0.68 -0.48 11.09
CA HIS A 25 1.40 -1.70 11.38
C HIS A 25 2.66 -1.31 12.15
N ASP A 26 2.82 -1.89 13.35
CA ASP A 26 3.77 -1.43 14.36
C ASP A 26 3.64 0.10 14.60
N GLU A 27 4.76 0.81 14.54
CA GLU A 27 4.86 2.27 14.67
C GLU A 27 4.71 3.03 13.33
N ARG A 28 4.39 2.32 12.24
CA ARG A 28 4.31 2.92 10.89
C ARG A 28 2.87 2.97 10.40
N VAL A 29 2.56 4.06 9.71
CA VAL A 29 1.26 4.29 9.08
C VAL A 29 1.41 4.25 7.56
N TYR A 30 0.58 3.43 6.92
CA TYR A 30 0.52 3.23 5.48
C TYR A 30 -0.82 3.71 4.97
N SER A 31 -0.80 4.65 4.03
CA SER A 31 -2.01 5.18 3.41
C SER A 31 -2.20 4.65 2.00
N GLY A 32 -3.45 4.42 1.62
CA GLY A 32 -3.88 4.10 0.28
C GLY A 32 -5.03 5.01 -0.14
N TYR A 33 -5.06 5.31 -1.44
CA TYR A 33 -5.97 6.26 -2.05
C TYR A 33 -6.55 5.64 -3.32
N ALA A 34 -7.82 5.92 -3.59
CA ALA A 34 -8.43 5.70 -4.90
C ALA A 34 -9.62 6.64 -5.08
N ALA A 35 -9.95 6.94 -6.34
CA ALA A 35 -11.16 7.67 -6.70
C ALA A 35 -11.90 6.91 -7.80
N SER A 36 -13.20 6.70 -7.63
CA SER A 36 -14.06 6.06 -8.63
C SER A 36 -15.51 6.50 -8.45
N THR A 37 -16.30 6.41 -9.51
CA THR A 37 -17.76 6.58 -9.42
C THR A 37 -18.42 5.44 -8.64
N ASP A 38 -17.74 4.27 -8.57
CA ASP A 38 -18.13 3.15 -7.72
C ASP A 38 -17.28 3.14 -6.44
N ILE A 39 -17.94 3.43 -5.31
CA ILE A 39 -17.31 3.47 -3.98
C ILE A 39 -16.73 2.12 -3.56
N ILE A 40 -17.32 1.00 -3.99
CA ILE A 40 -16.84 -0.33 -3.63
C ILE A 40 -15.52 -0.61 -4.35
N VAL A 41 -15.46 -0.29 -5.64
CA VAL A 41 -14.22 -0.40 -6.44
C VAL A 41 -13.14 0.52 -5.87
N ALA A 42 -13.47 1.78 -5.59
CA ALA A 42 -12.52 2.72 -4.97
C ALA A 42 -12.01 2.20 -3.62
N SER A 43 -12.89 1.66 -2.78
CA SER A 43 -12.52 1.13 -1.46
C SER A 43 -11.57 -0.07 -1.56
N ALA A 44 -11.86 -1.01 -2.46
CA ALA A 44 -11.00 -2.16 -2.71
C ALA A 44 -9.62 -1.71 -3.21
N GLN A 45 -9.59 -0.76 -4.14
CA GLN A 45 -8.37 -0.27 -4.76
C GLN A 45 -7.52 0.55 -3.79
N ALA A 46 -8.13 1.41 -2.97
CA ALA A 46 -7.46 2.12 -1.88
C ALA A 46 -6.87 1.15 -0.84
N TYR A 47 -7.57 0.06 -0.52
CA TYR A 47 -7.11 -0.94 0.44
C TYR A 47 -5.90 -1.71 -0.10
N VAL A 48 -5.97 -2.18 -1.34
CA VAL A 48 -4.84 -2.85 -2.03
C VAL A 48 -3.64 -1.91 -2.13
N ASN A 49 -3.86 -0.62 -2.44
CA ASN A 49 -2.79 0.37 -2.47
C ASN A 49 -2.09 0.54 -1.11
N ALA A 50 -2.85 0.60 -0.02
CA ALA A 50 -2.30 0.67 1.33
C ALA A 50 -1.50 -0.60 1.70
N LEU A 51 -2.03 -1.78 1.33
CA LEU A 51 -1.36 -3.06 1.55
C LEU A 51 -0.07 -3.20 0.74
N ASN A 52 -0.06 -2.80 -0.53
CA ASN A 52 1.13 -2.84 -1.38
C ASN A 52 2.24 -1.96 -0.79
N ARG A 53 1.90 -0.78 -0.27
CA ARG A 53 2.85 0.10 0.42
C ARG A 53 3.38 -0.51 1.71
N LEU A 54 2.52 -1.15 2.49
CA LEU A 54 2.93 -1.89 3.70
C LEU A 54 3.88 -3.04 3.35
N TYR A 55 3.52 -3.87 2.36
CA TYR A 55 4.32 -5.02 1.93
C TYR A 55 5.65 -4.60 1.32
N SER A 56 5.67 -3.53 0.51
CA SER A 56 6.91 -2.95 -0.02
C SER A 56 7.81 -2.40 1.09
N ALA A 57 7.25 -1.73 2.10
CA ALA A 57 8.04 -1.23 3.22
C ALA A 57 8.60 -2.35 4.11
N MET A 58 7.89 -3.47 4.24
CA MET A 58 8.41 -4.68 4.90
C MET A 58 9.55 -5.33 4.14
N GLN A 59 9.45 -5.39 2.80
CA GLN A 59 10.51 -5.97 1.94
C GLN A 59 11.74 -5.07 1.84
N ASN A 60 11.56 -3.76 1.74
CA ASN A 60 12.69 -2.81 1.72
C ASN A 60 13.43 -2.79 3.06
N GLY A 61 12.79 -3.18 4.17
CA GLY A 61 13.47 -3.44 5.44
C GLY A 61 14.36 -4.70 5.42
N LYS A 62 14.18 -5.59 4.44
CA LYS A 62 14.98 -6.81 4.25
C LYS A 62 16.12 -6.66 3.24
N LEU A 63 16.09 -5.65 2.37
CA LEU A 63 17.11 -5.48 1.31
C LEU A 63 18.34 -4.66 1.72
N GLY A 64 18.43 -4.22 2.98
CA GLY A 64 19.54 -3.40 3.49
C GLY A 64 20.51 -4.11 4.44
N ASN A 65 20.26 -5.39 4.78
CA ASN A 65 20.99 -6.09 5.84
C ASN A 65 21.53 -7.47 5.42
N ASP A 66 21.81 -7.67 4.13
CA ASP A 66 22.47 -8.89 3.66
C ASP A 66 23.97 -8.61 3.39
N PRO A 67 24.86 -8.70 4.40
CA PRO A 67 26.31 -8.72 4.16
C PRO A 67 26.81 -10.01 3.48
N GLU A 68 25.94 -10.96 3.14
CA GLU A 68 26.32 -12.29 2.65
C GLU A 68 26.47 -12.44 1.13
N LEU A 69 26.30 -11.39 0.32
CA LEU A 69 26.54 -11.47 -1.13
C LEU A 69 28.02 -11.41 -1.54
N SER A 70 28.98 -11.57 -0.61
CA SER A 70 30.42 -11.44 -0.92
C SER A 70 31.27 -12.70 -0.94
N ILE A 71 30.84 -13.89 -0.52
CA ILE A 71 31.78 -15.05 -0.52
C ILE A 71 31.14 -16.40 -0.87
N GLY A 72 31.60 -17.00 -1.98
CA GLY A 72 31.68 -18.46 -2.09
C GLY A 72 30.82 -19.14 -3.16
N SER A 73 31.07 -18.88 -4.44
CA SER A 73 30.70 -19.83 -5.50
C SER A 73 31.72 -19.83 -6.64
N ARG A 74 33.00 -20.11 -6.30
CA ARG A 74 33.99 -20.71 -7.21
C ARG A 74 34.98 -21.55 -6.41
N ALA A 75 34.56 -22.74 -5.99
CA ALA A 75 35.47 -23.83 -5.69
C ALA A 75 34.90 -25.11 -6.31
N GLY A 76 35.63 -25.68 -7.28
CA GLY A 76 35.48 -27.06 -7.74
C GLY A 76 34.59 -27.28 -8.96
N VAL A 77 35.12 -27.03 -10.16
CA VAL A 77 35.47 -28.04 -11.18
C VAL A 77 36.28 -27.39 -12.31
#